data_AF-A0A2K4WZV3-F1
#
_entry.id   AF-A0A2K4WZV3-F1
#
_cell.length_a   1.000
_cell.length_b   1.000
_cell.length_c   1.000
_cell.angle_alpha   90.00
_cell.angle_beta   90.00
_cell.angle_gamma   90.00
#
_symmetry.space_group_name_H-M   'P 1'
#
loop_
_entity.id
_entity.type
_entity.pdbx_description
1 polymer ?
#
loop_
_entity_poly.entity_id
_entity_poly.type
_entity_poly.pdbx_seq_one_letter_code
_entity_poly.pdbx_strand_id
1 'polypeptide(L)'
;MTSSVLMRLCNIALKPGISASTQLITARRICRIVSERLDYITAERRAFRCEANKLKPFLPFAKQAIADIGLQALAHREVERIGARTILSGFGKSFIFDREGLAEALGFERMCDLLNVNPVHRHQAAEDGDTSLQGIAYLSQLEDSSSGYGEDWGAGGPIYRACHAAMIQFIRECPEDQLPDLFEPGAPVVPRPAPHLTLH
;
A
#
# COMPACT_ATOMS: atom_id res chain seq x y z
N MET A 1 17.21 -12.39 9.01
CA MET A 1 17.26 -13.17 7.75
C MET A 1 16.60 -12.47 6.56
N THR A 2 15.72 -11.48 6.76
CA THR A 2 15.04 -10.75 5.67
C THR A 2 15.98 -9.88 4.82
N SER A 3 16.98 -9.23 5.43
CA SER A 3 17.93 -8.35 4.73
C SER A 3 18.73 -9.08 3.63
N SER A 4 19.18 -10.32 3.86
CA SER A 4 19.95 -11.08 2.87
C SER A 4 19.11 -11.52 1.67
N VAL A 5 17.81 -11.79 1.87
CA VAL A 5 16.90 -12.17 0.78
C VAL A 5 16.54 -10.93 -0.04
N LEU A 6 16.23 -9.82 0.61
CA LEU A 6 15.93 -8.54 -0.04
C LEU A 6 17.08 -8.09 -0.93
N MET A 7 18.32 -8.11 -0.42
CA MET A 7 19.52 -7.76 -1.20
C MET A 7 19.69 -8.66 -2.44
N ARG A 8 19.43 -9.96 -2.33
CA ARG A 8 19.48 -10.88 -3.47
C ARG A 8 18.41 -10.55 -4.52
N LEU A 9 17.19 -10.21 -4.09
CA LEU A 9 16.13 -9.80 -5.00
C LEU A 9 16.47 -8.48 -5.70
N CYS A 10 17.01 -7.49 -4.98
CA CYS A 10 17.49 -6.25 -5.59
C CYS A 10 18.60 -6.53 -6.62
N ASN A 11 19.55 -7.42 -6.29
CA ASN A 11 20.60 -7.81 -7.24
C ASN A 11 20.04 -8.50 -8.48
N ILE A 12 18.93 -9.23 -8.39
CA ILE A 12 18.25 -9.80 -9.56
C ILE A 12 17.56 -8.70 -10.36
N ALA A 13 16.84 -7.80 -9.70
CA ALA A 13 16.12 -6.70 -10.34
C ALA A 13 17.05 -5.71 -11.06
N LEU A 14 18.28 -5.52 -10.57
CA LEU A 14 19.27 -4.61 -11.14
C LEU A 14 20.08 -5.21 -12.29
N LYS A 15 19.92 -6.51 -12.61
CA LYS A 15 20.65 -7.11 -13.73
C LYS A 15 20.14 -6.53 -15.05
N PRO A 16 21.04 -6.11 -15.96
CA PRO A 16 20.64 -5.65 -17.27
C PRO A 16 20.02 -6.81 -18.07
N GLY A 17 18.97 -6.51 -18.85
CA GLY A 17 18.35 -7.47 -19.76
C GLY A 17 17.50 -8.57 -19.10
N ILE A 18 17.07 -8.39 -17.84
CA ILE A 18 16.08 -9.29 -17.25
C ILE A 18 14.74 -9.20 -18.00
N SER A 19 14.02 -10.32 -18.08
CA SER A 19 12.69 -10.33 -18.68
C SER A 19 11.70 -9.50 -17.85
N ALA A 20 10.68 -8.92 -18.51
CA ALA A 20 9.59 -8.22 -17.82
C ALA A 20 8.88 -9.12 -16.80
N SER A 21 8.79 -10.43 -17.06
CA SER A 21 8.21 -11.39 -16.10
C SER A 21 9.08 -11.49 -14.84
N THR A 22 10.40 -11.60 -15.00
CA THR A 22 11.35 -11.64 -13.89
C THR A 22 11.30 -10.35 -13.09
N GLN A 23 11.20 -9.21 -13.78
CA GLN A 23 11.12 -7.90 -13.15
C GLN A 23 9.86 -7.79 -12.28
N LEU A 24 8.68 -8.10 -12.82
CA LEU A 24 7.42 -8.04 -12.07
C LEU A 24 7.41 -9.02 -10.89
N ILE A 25 7.84 -10.27 -11.08
CA ILE A 25 7.93 -11.27 -9.99
C ILE A 25 8.85 -10.77 -8.87
N THR A 26 9.99 -10.20 -9.23
CA THR A 26 10.99 -9.75 -8.25
C THR A 26 10.48 -8.51 -7.51
N ALA A 27 9.91 -7.54 -8.22
CA ALA A 27 9.34 -6.34 -7.63
C ALA A 27 8.18 -6.68 -6.67
N ARG A 28 7.28 -7.59 -7.09
CA ARG A 28 6.19 -8.10 -6.25
C ARG A 28 6.69 -8.76 -4.97
N ARG A 29 7.73 -9.61 -5.06
CA ARG A 29 8.36 -10.25 -3.88
C ARG A 29 9.03 -9.23 -2.95
N ILE A 30 9.70 -8.22 -3.51
CA ILE A 30 10.29 -7.14 -2.72
C ILE A 30 9.19 -6.39 -1.98
N CYS A 31 8.13 -5.96 -2.67
CA CYS A 31 7.01 -5.24 -2.08
C CYS A 31 6.37 -6.05 -0.96
N ARG A 32 6.21 -7.36 -1.12
CA ARG A 32 5.67 -8.25 -0.08
C ARG A 32 6.54 -8.26 1.17
N ILE A 33 7.85 -8.51 1.03
CA ILE A 33 8.79 -8.56 2.17
C ILE A 33 8.81 -7.22 2.93
N VAL A 34 8.81 -6.10 2.19
CA VAL A 34 8.84 -4.76 2.79
C VAL A 34 7.50 -4.44 3.49
N SER A 35 6.39 -4.86 2.89
CA SER A 35 5.03 -4.75 3.43
C SER A 35 4.86 -5.54 4.72
N GLU A 36 5.23 -6.81 4.73
CA GLU A 36 5.23 -7.66 5.94
C GLU A 36 6.12 -7.05 7.05
N ARG A 37 7.24 -6.43 6.68
CA ARG A 37 8.11 -5.74 7.63
C ARG A 37 7.43 -4.53 8.25
N LEU A 38 6.69 -3.74 7.48
CA LEU A 38 5.91 -2.61 7.99
C LEU A 38 4.80 -3.07 8.93
N ASP A 39 4.16 -4.20 8.64
CA ASP A 39 3.11 -4.75 9.51
C ASP A 39 3.69 -5.15 10.87
N TYR A 40 4.85 -5.81 10.85
CA TYR A 40 5.57 -6.16 12.07
C TYR A 40 5.93 -4.91 12.91
N ILE A 41 6.48 -3.86 12.27
CA ILE A 41 6.79 -2.60 12.98
C ILE A 41 5.52 -1.95 13.53
N THR A 42 4.43 -1.97 12.77
CA THR A 42 3.14 -1.40 13.18
C THR A 42 2.56 -2.16 14.37
N ALA A 43 2.67 -3.49 14.38
CA ALA A 43 2.25 -4.32 15.50
C ALA A 43 3.07 -4.05 16.77
N GLU A 44 4.41 -3.95 16.67
CA GLU A 44 5.28 -3.58 17.81
C GLU A 44 4.90 -2.20 18.37
N ARG A 45 4.65 -1.21 17.50
CA ARG A 45 4.18 0.12 17.93
C ARG A 45 2.81 0.11 18.57
N ARG A 46 1.91 -0.74 18.08
CA ARG A 46 0.59 -0.94 18.67
C ARG A 46 0.71 -1.53 20.07
N ALA A 47 1.65 -2.45 20.31
CA ALA A 47 1.90 -3.01 21.64
C ALA A 47 2.23 -1.93 22.67
N PHE A 48 3.15 -1.00 22.36
CA PHE A 48 3.44 0.15 23.23
C PHE A 48 2.19 0.99 23.51
N ARG A 49 1.38 1.29 22.49
CA ARG A 49 0.13 2.06 22.67
C ARG A 49 -0.88 1.31 23.54
N CYS A 50 -0.94 -0.02 23.43
CA CYS A 50 -1.76 -0.85 24.30
C CYS A 50 -1.27 -0.80 25.74
N GLU A 51 0.04 -0.78 25.99
CA GLU A 51 0.61 -0.59 27.34
C GLU A 51 0.26 0.79 27.91
N ALA A 52 0.42 1.86 27.12
CA ALA A 52 0.00 3.20 27.52
C ALA A 52 -1.50 3.26 27.86
N ASN A 53 -2.34 2.56 27.10
CA ASN A 53 -3.78 2.48 27.37
C ASN A 53 -4.10 1.82 28.71
N LYS A 54 -3.31 0.83 29.16
CA LYS A 54 -3.50 0.18 30.47
C LYS A 54 -3.25 1.15 31.64
N LEU A 55 -2.49 2.22 31.42
CA LEU A 55 -2.17 3.22 32.44
C LEU A 55 -3.21 4.34 32.55
N LYS A 56 -4.13 4.47 31.58
CA LYS A 56 -5.17 5.51 31.57
C LYS A 56 -6.02 5.59 32.86
N PRO A 57 -6.40 4.49 33.51
CA PRO A 57 -7.16 4.54 34.77
C PRO A 57 -6.42 5.22 35.93
N PHE A 58 -5.09 5.34 35.86
CA PHE A 58 -4.26 5.95 36.92
C PHE A 58 -3.95 7.43 36.67
N LEU A 59 -4.72 8.08 35.79
CA LEU A 59 -4.65 9.52 35.62
C LEU A 59 -5.15 10.25 36.89
N PRO A 60 -4.55 11.40 37.24
CA PRO A 60 -3.54 12.14 36.48
C PRO A 60 -2.09 11.66 36.69
N PHE A 61 -1.82 10.82 37.69
CA PHE A 61 -0.46 10.48 38.12
C PHE A 61 0.36 9.73 37.07
N ALA A 62 -0.29 8.92 36.23
CA ALA A 62 0.37 8.19 35.14
C ALA A 62 0.59 9.02 33.86
N LYS A 63 0.28 10.33 33.85
CA LYS A 63 0.35 11.17 32.63
C LYS A 63 1.73 11.17 31.98
N GLN A 64 2.80 11.30 32.77
CA GLN A 64 4.16 11.32 32.23
C GLN A 64 4.55 9.96 31.65
N ALA A 65 4.26 8.86 32.36
CA ALA A 65 4.55 7.52 31.88
C ALA A 65 3.81 7.20 30.56
N ILE A 66 2.55 7.62 30.41
CA ILE A 66 1.79 7.49 29.16
C ILE A 66 2.47 8.26 28.02
N ALA A 67 2.93 9.49 28.29
CA ALA A 67 3.63 10.31 27.31
C ALA A 67 4.97 9.69 26.89
N ASP A 68 5.74 9.17 27.84
CA ASP A 68 7.03 8.52 27.59
C ASP A 68 6.88 7.27 26.73
N ILE A 69 5.88 6.42 27.03
CA ILE A 69 5.56 5.24 26.19
C ILE A 69 5.10 5.69 24.79
N GLY A 70 4.35 6.79 24.70
CA GLY A 70 3.97 7.40 23.42
C GLY A 70 5.17 7.80 22.57
N LEU A 71 6.16 8.46 23.17
CA LEU A 71 7.42 8.81 22.51
C LEU A 71 8.23 7.58 22.10
N GLN A 72 8.30 6.56 22.97
CA GLN A 72 8.93 5.28 22.63
C GLN A 72 8.26 4.61 21.43
N ALA A 73 6.92 4.59 21.39
CA ALA A 73 6.17 4.04 20.26
C ALA A 73 6.43 4.80 18.94
N LEU A 74 6.63 6.12 19.00
CA LEU A 74 6.97 6.93 17.82
C LEU A 74 8.42 6.70 17.37
N ALA A 75 9.37 6.62 18.30
CA ALA A 75 10.78 6.41 18.01
C ALA A 75 11.09 4.97 17.54
N HIS A 76 10.30 3.98 18.00
CA HIS A 76 10.55 2.57 17.75
C HIS A 76 10.67 2.23 16.26
N ARG A 77 11.90 1.92 15.80
CA ARG A 77 12.23 1.60 14.39
C ARG A 77 11.77 2.66 13.38
N GLU A 78 11.75 3.95 13.72
CA GLU A 78 11.29 4.99 12.80
C GLU A 78 12.10 5.05 11.51
N VAL A 79 13.43 4.92 11.59
CA VAL A 79 14.31 4.89 10.40
C VAL A 79 13.94 3.74 9.46
N GLU A 80 13.71 2.55 10.01
CA GLU A 80 13.37 1.36 9.23
C GLU A 80 11.97 1.51 8.58
N ARG A 81 11.03 2.12 9.31
CA ARG A 81 9.67 2.40 8.82
C ARG A 81 9.66 3.45 7.70
N ILE A 82 10.43 4.53 7.84
CA ILE A 82 10.58 5.55 6.80
C ILE A 82 11.21 4.92 5.57
N GLY A 83 12.33 4.20 5.72
CA GLY A 83 13.00 3.52 4.61
C GLY A 83 12.09 2.54 3.86
N ALA A 84 11.35 1.71 4.59
CA ALA A 84 10.39 0.78 3.99
C ALA A 84 9.29 1.49 3.18
N ARG A 85 8.76 2.61 3.69
CA ARG A 85 7.77 3.42 2.96
C ARG A 85 8.34 4.06 1.71
N THR A 86 9.57 4.58 1.78
CA THR A 86 10.26 5.14 0.62
C THR A 86 10.46 4.08 -0.46
N ILE A 87 10.85 2.86 -0.09
CA ILE A 87 11.00 1.74 -1.03
C ILE A 87 9.65 1.43 -1.69
N LEU A 88 8.58 1.22 -0.89
CA LEU A 88 7.26 0.91 -1.43
C LEU A 88 6.72 2.00 -2.35
N SER A 89 6.87 3.26 -1.97
CA SER A 89 6.45 4.38 -2.81
C SER A 89 7.25 4.47 -4.10
N GLY A 90 8.56 4.20 -4.06
CA GLY A 90 9.39 4.14 -5.27
C GLY A 90 8.86 3.12 -6.28
N PHE A 91 8.57 1.89 -5.82
CA PHE A 91 7.92 0.88 -6.66
C PHE A 91 6.51 1.29 -7.09
N GLY A 92 5.70 1.84 -6.19
CA GLY A 92 4.34 2.28 -6.51
C GLY A 92 4.30 3.34 -7.61
N LYS A 93 5.22 4.32 -7.59
CA LYS A 93 5.37 5.31 -8.67
C LYS A 93 5.75 4.65 -9.99
N SER A 94 6.63 3.65 -9.97
CA SER A 94 7.00 2.88 -11.16
C SER A 94 5.79 2.15 -11.75
N PHE A 95 4.98 1.49 -10.91
CA PHE A 95 3.78 0.76 -11.35
C PHE A 95 2.64 1.65 -11.83
N ILE A 96 2.37 2.77 -11.14
CA ILE A 96 1.30 3.71 -11.51
C ILE A 96 1.56 4.31 -12.89
N PHE A 97 2.80 4.68 -13.18
CA PHE A 97 3.16 5.32 -14.45
C PHE A 97 3.71 4.33 -15.50
N ASP A 98 3.66 3.03 -15.23
CA ASP A 98 4.28 1.96 -16.02
C ASP A 98 5.67 2.33 -16.57
N ARG A 99 6.54 2.85 -15.70
CA ARG A 99 7.82 3.46 -16.12
C ARG A 99 8.74 2.50 -16.87
N GLU A 100 8.60 1.22 -16.60
CA GLU A 100 9.39 0.16 -17.19
C GLU A 100 8.68 -0.56 -18.36
N GLY A 101 7.49 -0.08 -18.77
CA GLY A 101 6.72 -0.63 -19.89
C GLY A 101 6.29 -2.08 -19.66
N LEU A 102 6.00 -2.44 -18.40
CA LEU A 102 5.65 -3.82 -18.03
C LEU A 102 4.30 -4.22 -18.62
N ALA A 103 3.34 -3.30 -18.69
CA ALA A 103 2.02 -3.60 -19.22
C ALA A 103 2.09 -3.97 -20.71
N GLU A 104 2.83 -3.19 -21.50
CA GLU A 104 3.05 -3.46 -22.92
C GLU A 104 3.88 -4.73 -23.14
N ALA A 105 4.99 -4.89 -22.39
CA ALA A 105 5.90 -6.02 -22.59
C ALA A 105 5.31 -7.38 -22.20
N LEU A 106 4.37 -7.41 -21.24
CA LEU A 106 3.74 -8.65 -20.77
C LEU A 106 2.40 -8.90 -21.46
N GLY A 107 1.62 -7.84 -21.73
CA GLY A 107 0.21 -7.97 -22.08
C GLY A 107 -0.66 -8.39 -20.89
N PHE A 108 -1.97 -8.21 -21.05
CA PHE A 108 -2.96 -8.39 -19.99
C PHE A 108 -2.94 -9.79 -19.35
N GLU A 109 -3.07 -10.85 -20.17
CA GLU A 109 -3.15 -12.23 -19.66
C GLU A 109 -1.91 -12.63 -18.85
N ARG A 110 -0.73 -12.27 -19.35
CA ARG A 110 0.52 -12.61 -18.65
C ARG A 110 0.65 -11.82 -17.34
N MET A 111 0.21 -10.56 -17.31
CA MET A 111 0.14 -9.82 -16.04
C MET A 111 -0.80 -10.51 -15.07
N CYS A 112 -2.02 -10.86 -15.48
CA CYS A 112 -2.98 -11.56 -14.64
C CYS A 112 -2.42 -12.89 -14.09
N ASP A 113 -1.67 -13.65 -14.90
CA ASP A 113 -0.97 -14.86 -14.43
C ASP A 113 0.05 -14.55 -13.33
N LEU A 114 0.92 -13.56 -13.56
CA LEU A 114 2.00 -13.21 -12.62
C LEU A 114 1.48 -12.56 -11.32
N LEU A 115 0.34 -11.89 -11.41
CA LEU A 115 -0.38 -11.30 -10.28
C LEU A 115 -1.35 -12.29 -9.62
N ASN A 116 -1.47 -13.52 -10.13
CA ASN A 116 -2.36 -14.54 -9.61
C ASN A 116 -3.83 -14.09 -9.53
N VAL A 117 -4.29 -13.41 -10.59
CA VAL A 117 -5.69 -12.97 -10.73
C VAL A 117 -6.55 -14.17 -11.11
N ASN A 118 -7.64 -14.38 -10.37
CA ASN A 118 -8.61 -15.42 -10.66
C ASN A 118 -9.23 -15.20 -12.07
N PRO A 119 -9.32 -16.23 -12.94
CA PRO A 119 -9.91 -16.12 -14.27
C PRO A 119 -11.27 -15.39 -14.33
N VAL A 120 -12.14 -15.60 -13.34
CA VAL A 120 -13.45 -14.91 -13.27
C VAL A 120 -13.27 -13.39 -13.19
N HIS A 121 -12.32 -12.92 -12.38
CA HIS A 121 -12.03 -11.49 -12.24
C HIS A 121 -11.25 -10.92 -13.42
N ARG A 122 -10.52 -11.75 -14.18
CA ARG A 122 -9.85 -11.30 -15.41
C ARG A 122 -10.88 -10.88 -16.46
N HIS A 123 -11.93 -11.68 -16.63
CA HIS A 123 -13.01 -11.35 -17.56
C HIS A 123 -13.68 -10.03 -17.19
N GLN A 124 -14.02 -9.85 -15.91
CA GLN A 124 -14.59 -8.61 -15.42
C GLN A 124 -13.67 -7.41 -15.66
N ALA A 125 -12.38 -7.53 -15.31
CA ALA A 125 -11.41 -6.45 -15.52
C ALA A 125 -11.23 -6.09 -17.00
N ALA A 126 -11.29 -7.08 -17.90
CA ALA A 126 -11.22 -6.83 -19.34
C ALA A 126 -12.46 -6.06 -19.85
N GLU A 127 -13.65 -6.39 -19.34
CA GLU A 127 -14.89 -5.68 -19.67
C GLU A 127 -14.91 -4.24 -19.13
N ASP A 128 -14.35 -4.04 -17.93
CA ASP A 128 -14.25 -2.73 -17.28
C ASP A 128 -13.10 -1.87 -17.86
N GLY A 129 -12.26 -2.43 -18.72
CA GLY A 129 -11.11 -1.75 -19.34
C GLY A 129 -9.88 -1.64 -18.43
N ASP A 130 -9.87 -2.32 -17.28
CA ASP A 130 -8.79 -2.34 -16.30
C ASP A 130 -7.64 -3.28 -16.73
N THR A 131 -7.01 -2.94 -17.86
CA THR A 131 -5.95 -3.75 -18.46
C THR A 131 -4.53 -3.31 -18.09
N SER A 132 -4.37 -2.17 -17.42
CA SER A 132 -3.08 -1.66 -16.96
C SER A 132 -2.66 -2.29 -15.63
N LEU A 133 -1.35 -2.25 -15.33
CA LEU A 133 -0.84 -2.77 -14.05
C LEU A 133 -1.47 -2.04 -12.85
N GLN A 134 -1.66 -0.72 -12.94
CA GLN A 134 -2.36 0.07 -11.93
C GLN A 134 -3.84 -0.30 -11.84
N GLY A 135 -4.52 -0.48 -12.98
CA GLY A 135 -5.93 -0.86 -13.03
C GLY A 135 -6.16 -2.18 -12.29
N ILE A 136 -5.41 -3.21 -12.66
CA ILE A 136 -5.54 -4.55 -12.08
C ILE A 136 -5.17 -4.55 -10.60
N ALA A 137 -4.00 -4.01 -10.23
CA ALA A 137 -3.47 -4.19 -8.88
C ALA A 137 -3.96 -3.14 -7.87
N TYR A 138 -4.19 -1.90 -8.29
CA TYR A 138 -4.53 -0.80 -7.38
C TYR A 138 -6.00 -0.40 -7.42
N LEU A 139 -6.57 -0.18 -8.61
CA LEU A 139 -7.96 0.27 -8.74
C LEU A 139 -8.93 -0.87 -8.43
N SER A 140 -8.73 -2.02 -9.08
CA SER A 140 -9.60 -3.20 -8.94
C SER A 140 -9.11 -4.21 -7.90
N GLN A 141 -7.92 -3.99 -7.31
CA GLN A 141 -7.37 -4.80 -6.22
C GLN A 141 -7.36 -6.31 -6.49
N LEU A 142 -7.08 -6.72 -7.72
CA LEU A 142 -7.23 -8.09 -8.18
C LEU A 142 -6.00 -8.99 -7.96
N GLU A 143 -4.88 -8.41 -7.50
CA GLU A 143 -3.69 -9.17 -7.13
C GLU A 143 -4.05 -10.22 -6.09
N ASP A 144 -3.67 -11.47 -6.33
CA ASP A 144 -4.07 -12.66 -5.56
C ASP A 144 -5.55 -12.65 -5.14
N SER A 145 -6.45 -12.28 -6.05
CA SER A 145 -7.88 -12.07 -5.76
C SER A 145 -8.65 -13.25 -5.15
N SER A 146 -8.03 -14.42 -4.98
CA SER A 146 -8.56 -15.55 -4.20
C SER A 146 -8.18 -15.53 -2.72
N SER A 147 -7.21 -14.71 -2.31
CA SER A 147 -6.58 -14.74 -0.99
C SER A 147 -7.27 -13.88 0.06
N GLY A 148 -8.14 -12.95 -0.37
CA GLY A 148 -8.87 -12.03 0.51
C GLY A 148 -7.97 -11.22 1.43
N TYR A 149 -7.49 -10.05 0.99
CA TYR A 149 -6.58 -9.20 1.78
C TYR A 149 -7.25 -8.43 2.93
N GLY A 150 -8.55 -8.65 3.17
CA GLY A 150 -9.37 -7.90 4.12
C GLY A 150 -9.92 -6.59 3.54
N GLU A 151 -10.87 -5.97 4.23
CA GLU A 151 -11.53 -4.72 3.81
C GLU A 151 -10.94 -3.47 4.51
N ASP A 152 -9.92 -3.66 5.35
CA ASP A 152 -9.28 -2.56 6.07
C ASP A 152 -8.58 -1.59 5.10
N TRP A 153 -8.64 -0.29 5.40
CA TRP A 153 -8.00 0.73 4.57
C TRP A 153 -6.48 0.50 4.46
N GLY A 154 -5.99 0.38 3.23
CA GLY A 154 -4.58 0.10 2.95
C GLY A 154 -4.19 -1.38 3.09
N ALA A 155 -5.15 -2.26 3.36
CA ALA A 155 -5.00 -3.70 3.19
C ALA A 155 -5.15 -4.06 1.70
N GLY A 156 -4.31 -4.98 1.23
CA GLY A 156 -4.28 -5.37 -0.18
C GLY A 156 -2.99 -6.10 -0.53
N GLY A 157 -2.90 -6.50 -1.79
CA GLY A 157 -1.73 -7.19 -2.33
C GLY A 157 -0.44 -6.37 -2.26
N PRO A 158 0.74 -7.02 -2.40
CA PRO A 158 2.03 -6.36 -2.42
C PRO A 158 2.13 -5.13 -3.35
N ILE A 159 1.61 -5.21 -4.58
CA ILE A 159 1.63 -4.11 -5.55
C ILE A 159 0.61 -3.06 -5.16
N TYR A 160 -0.60 -3.45 -4.72
CA TYR A 160 -1.57 -2.51 -4.17
C TYR A 160 -0.93 -1.64 -3.08
N ARG A 161 -0.23 -2.25 -2.12
CA ARG A 161 0.40 -1.53 -1.00
C ARG A 161 1.53 -0.60 -1.45
N ALA A 162 2.26 -0.96 -2.51
CA ALA A 162 3.25 -0.09 -3.12
C ALA A 162 2.59 1.14 -3.76
N CYS A 163 1.56 0.94 -4.59
CA CYS A 163 0.78 2.01 -5.21
C CYS A 163 0.10 2.91 -4.18
N HIS A 164 -0.46 2.33 -3.12
CA HIS A 164 -1.07 3.06 -2.00
C HIS A 164 -0.05 3.92 -1.26
N ALA A 165 1.15 3.40 -1.01
CA ALA A 165 2.25 4.18 -0.42
C ALA A 165 2.68 5.34 -1.32
N ALA A 166 2.72 5.14 -2.64
CA ALA A 166 2.99 6.19 -3.61
C ALA A 166 1.92 7.28 -3.63
N MET A 167 0.65 6.88 -3.58
CA MET A 167 -0.48 7.82 -3.51
C MET A 167 -0.44 8.64 -2.22
N ILE A 168 -0.20 8.00 -1.07
CA ILE A 168 -0.04 8.71 0.21
C ILE A 168 1.14 9.69 0.15
N GLN A 169 2.26 9.30 -0.45
CA GLN A 169 3.40 10.22 -0.59
C GLN A 169 3.04 11.40 -1.48
N PHE A 170 2.38 11.16 -2.61
CA PHE A 170 1.90 12.22 -3.50
C PHE A 170 1.01 13.21 -2.77
N ILE A 171 -0.01 12.74 -2.05
CA ILE A 171 -0.93 13.60 -1.28
C ILE A 171 -0.18 14.44 -0.23
N ARG A 172 0.85 13.88 0.40
CA ARG A 172 1.64 14.59 1.43
C ARG A 172 2.59 15.65 0.88
N GLU A 173 3.11 15.43 -0.33
CA GLU A 173 4.12 16.27 -0.94
C GLU A 173 3.53 17.28 -1.95
N CYS A 174 2.31 17.03 -2.43
CA CYS A 174 1.61 17.92 -3.32
C CYS A 174 1.17 19.18 -2.56
N PRO A 175 1.50 20.38 -3.07
CA PRO A 175 0.98 21.64 -2.54
C PRO A 175 -0.56 21.63 -2.50
N GLU A 176 -1.16 22.24 -1.47
CA GLU A 176 -2.62 22.23 -1.27
C GLU A 176 -3.38 22.83 -2.46
N ASP A 177 -2.80 23.84 -3.12
CA ASP A 177 -3.35 24.53 -4.29
C ASP A 177 -3.27 23.71 -5.59
N GLN A 178 -2.56 22.59 -5.57
CA GLN A 178 -2.36 21.69 -6.72
C GLN A 178 -3.07 20.35 -6.55
N LEU A 179 -3.64 20.08 -5.37
CA LEU A 179 -4.47 18.91 -5.16
C LEU A 179 -5.82 19.11 -5.86
N PRO A 180 -6.27 18.17 -6.69
CA PRO A 180 -7.61 18.22 -7.26
C PRO A 180 -8.65 18.28 -6.13
N ASP A 181 -9.61 19.21 -6.20
CA ASP A 181 -10.74 19.18 -5.26
C ASP A 181 -11.62 17.97 -5.57
N LEU A 182 -11.52 16.96 -4.71
CA LEU A 182 -12.25 15.70 -4.86
C LEU A 182 -13.75 15.85 -4.56
N PHE A 183 -14.19 16.99 -4.01
CA PHE A 183 -15.56 17.25 -3.57
C PHE A 183 -16.28 18.33 -4.40
N GLU A 184 -15.65 18.87 -5.44
CA GLU A 184 -16.32 19.79 -6.37
C GLU A 184 -17.49 19.10 -7.10
N PRO A 185 -18.53 19.85 -7.52
CA PRO A 185 -19.63 19.28 -8.29
C PRO A 185 -19.13 18.57 -9.57
N GLY A 186 -19.36 17.26 -9.66
CA GLY A 186 -18.84 16.42 -10.76
C GLY A 186 -17.53 15.70 -10.46
N ALA A 187 -16.93 15.93 -9.29
CA ALA A 187 -15.77 15.21 -8.79
C ALA A 187 -16.15 13.77 -8.35
N PRO A 188 -15.16 12.86 -8.22
CA PRO A 188 -15.43 11.45 -7.97
C PRO A 188 -16.06 11.16 -6.60
N VAL A 189 -15.91 12.07 -5.62
CA VAL A 189 -16.47 11.91 -4.28
C VAL A 189 -17.72 12.77 -4.16
N VAL A 190 -18.88 12.19 -4.44
CA VAL A 190 -20.16 12.86 -4.20
C VAL A 190 -20.41 12.92 -2.68
N PRO A 191 -20.62 14.12 -2.09
CA PRO A 191 -21.01 14.24 -0.70
C PRO A 191 -22.27 13.41 -0.45
N ARG A 192 -22.25 12.54 0.56
CA ARG A 192 -23.46 11.82 0.99
C ARG A 192 -24.52 12.87 1.35
N PRO A 193 -25.75 12.81 0.81
CA PRO A 193 -26.80 13.73 1.20
C PRO A 193 -27.01 13.61 2.72
N ALA A 194 -27.21 14.76 3.38
CA ALA A 194 -27.48 14.80 4.81
C ALA A 194 -28.65 13.85 5.14
N PRO A 195 -28.57 13.04 6.20
CA PRO A 195 -29.67 12.17 6.57
C PRO A 195 -30.92 13.01 6.83
N HIS A 196 -32.02 12.66 6.19
CA HIS A 196 -33.32 13.26 6.47
C HIS A 196 -33.68 12.96 7.93
N LEU A 197 -33.51 13.95 8.81
CA LEU A 197 -34.01 13.90 10.17
C LEU A 197 -35.54 14.04 10.09
N THR A 198 -36.25 12.92 10.05
CA THR A 198 -37.69 12.90 10.36
C THR A 198 -37.85 13.14 11.85
N LEU A 199 -38.28 14.36 12.21
CA LEU A 199 -38.81 14.64 13.54
C LEU A 199 -40.13 13.87 13.68
N HIS A 200 -40.10 12.80 14.46
CA HIS A 200 -41.30 12.12 14.98
C HIS A 200 -41.55 12.58 16.41
#